data_AF-A0ABD1DE45-F1
#
_entry.id   AF-A0ABD1DE45-F1
#
_cell.length_a   1.000
_cell.length_b   1.000
_cell.length_c   1.000
_cell.angle_alpha   90.00
_cell.angle_beta   90.00
_cell.angle_gamma   90.00
#
_symmetry.space_group_name_H-M   'P 1'
#
loop_
_entity.id
_entity.type
_entity.pdbx_description
1 polymer ?
#
loop_
_entity_poly.entity_id
_entity_poly.type
_entity_poly.pdbx_seq_one_letter_code
_entity_poly.pdbx_strand_id
1 'polypeptide(L)'
;MLAGRAEVKNPARTRAKGDSQRGNWRSKGEQPSRYVKITTDNPPCQRQVWPVTFSSLSLRHERSFVIDLPQTDSSGQVVALHSRFFSTYKNSTMEIEILDVKNRSLGKCRVQGDTTVKALKNDVEKLKPALTIHRQSIRLEPRGKTLKDSDTVQSLGISSGGKLYVKDLGPQISWKGVFLAEYAGPIAVYMLFYQRPSLIYGAAASNPISFTANVAAICWAGHYAKRILETLFVHRFSHATMPLRNLFKNCSYYWAFAAYVAYHVNHPLFTEPSTPVFYAGLAGFLVSELGNFSIHMLLRNLRPAGSTVRKIPVPDANPLTQLFNFVSCPNYTYEFFSWLSFSLMTTCIPSLVFAAAGMYQMTVWAIGKHKNYKKEFKDYPKGRKAILPFAI
;
A
#
# COMPACT_ATOMS: atom_id res chain seq x y z
N MET A 1 24.66 67.92 15.56
CA MET A 1 23.32 68.52 15.74
C MET A 1 22.36 67.42 16.17
N LEU A 2 21.85 67.53 17.41
CA LEU A 2 20.61 66.98 18.02
C LEU A 2 20.29 65.48 17.78
N ALA A 3 20.37 64.51 18.71
CA ALA A 3 20.03 64.37 20.15
C ALA A 3 18.52 64.17 20.48
N GLY A 4 18.23 63.11 21.27
CA GLY A 4 16.99 62.87 22.06
C GLY A 4 16.12 61.71 21.51
N ARG A 5 16.05 60.47 22.03
CA ARG A 5 15.72 59.86 23.35
C ARG A 5 14.25 59.97 23.84
N ALA A 6 13.69 58.79 24.16
CA ALA A 6 12.56 58.43 25.05
C ALA A 6 11.13 58.90 24.64
N GLU A 7 10.02 58.22 24.94
CA GLU A 7 9.66 57.45 26.14
C GLU A 7 8.42 56.54 25.93
N VAL A 8 8.24 55.58 26.84
CA VAL A 8 7.14 54.59 26.96
C VAL A 8 5.86 55.20 27.52
N LYS A 9 4.67 54.72 27.09
CA LYS A 9 3.46 54.60 27.96
C LYS A 9 2.35 53.76 27.32
N ASN A 10 1.85 52.78 28.07
CA ASN A 10 0.57 52.09 27.91
C ASN A 10 -0.19 52.34 29.23
N PRO A 11 -1.50 52.65 29.25
CA PRO A 11 -2.45 51.61 29.72
C PRO A 11 -3.93 51.75 29.29
N ALA A 12 -4.72 50.75 29.73
CA ALA A 12 -6.19 50.67 29.91
C ALA A 12 -7.03 50.34 28.65
N ARG A 13 -7.74 49.20 28.52
CA ARG A 13 -8.72 48.49 29.38
C ARG A 13 -10.08 49.22 29.45
N THR A 14 -11.04 48.76 28.66
CA THR A 14 -12.49 48.92 28.93
C THR A 14 -13.22 47.59 28.72
N ARG A 15 -14.13 47.31 29.64
CA ARG A 15 -14.92 46.10 29.84
C ARG A 15 -16.37 46.58 30.01
N ALA A 16 -17.34 45.96 29.33
CA ALA A 16 -18.78 46.00 29.66
C ALA A 16 -19.38 44.68 29.12
N LYS A 17 -19.78 43.71 29.96
CA LYS A 17 -21.07 43.55 30.70
C LYS A 17 -22.27 43.57 29.73
N GLY A 18 -22.92 42.43 29.47
CA GLY A 18 -24.06 41.84 30.21
C GLY A 18 -25.20 41.71 29.18
N ASP A 19 -26.13 40.76 29.14
CA ASP A 19 -26.71 39.88 30.14
C ASP A 19 -27.34 38.63 29.48
N SER A 20 -27.59 37.64 30.33
CA SER A 20 -28.32 36.40 30.09
C SER A 20 -29.80 36.62 29.72
N GLN A 21 -30.39 35.68 28.95
CA GLN A 21 -31.72 35.12 29.27
C GLN A 21 -31.89 33.70 28.71
N ARG A 22 -32.57 32.87 29.53
CA ARG A 22 -33.00 31.49 29.26
C ARG A 22 -34.17 31.49 28.28
N GLY A 23 -34.25 30.45 27.44
CA GLY A 23 -35.44 30.15 26.66
C GLY A 23 -35.45 28.68 26.23
N ASN A 24 -36.29 27.88 26.89
CA ASN A 24 -36.55 26.48 26.58
C ASN A 24 -37.64 26.44 25.50
N TRP A 25 -37.38 25.84 24.33
CA TRP A 25 -38.41 25.48 23.35
C TRP A 25 -38.09 24.12 22.71
N ARG A 26 -38.97 23.16 22.99
CA ARG A 26 -39.17 21.95 22.19
C ARG A 26 -40.05 22.33 20.98
N SER A 27 -39.63 22.01 19.77
CA SER A 27 -40.52 21.53 18.71
C SER A 27 -39.73 20.89 17.56
N LYS A 28 -40.38 19.89 16.97
CA LYS A 28 -39.92 19.03 15.88
C LYS A 28 -39.67 19.84 14.60
N GLY A 29 -38.68 19.40 13.83
CA GLY A 29 -38.43 19.88 12.46
C GLY A 29 -37.44 18.96 11.76
N GLU A 30 -37.97 17.93 11.11
CA GLU A 30 -37.28 17.19 10.05
C GLU A 30 -36.76 18.16 8.99
N GLN A 31 -35.49 17.99 8.57
CA GLN A 31 -34.99 18.26 7.21
C GLN A 31 -33.62 17.55 7.04
N PRO A 32 -33.28 17.13 5.82
CA PRO A 32 -32.53 15.90 5.58
C PRO A 32 -31.01 16.12 5.61
N SER A 33 -30.29 15.32 6.39
CA SER A 33 -28.82 15.30 6.27
C SER A 33 -28.45 14.70 4.91
N ARG A 34 -27.88 15.54 4.04
CA ARG A 34 -27.23 15.14 2.79
C ARG A 34 -26.17 14.08 3.06
N TYR A 35 -26.53 12.81 2.90
CA TYR A 35 -25.57 11.71 2.83
C TYR A 35 -24.85 11.80 1.47
N VAL A 36 -23.61 12.25 1.48
CA VAL A 36 -22.69 12.04 0.37
C VAL A 36 -22.34 10.55 0.34
N LYS A 37 -23.03 9.81 -0.52
CA LYS A 37 -22.77 8.39 -0.80
C LYS A 37 -21.49 8.30 -1.65
N ILE A 38 -20.33 8.23 -0.99
CA ILE A 38 -19.06 7.94 -1.68
C ILE A 38 -19.05 6.46 -2.07
N THR A 39 -19.28 6.18 -3.35
CA THR A 39 -19.03 4.87 -3.95
C THR A 39 -17.51 4.62 -3.93
N THR A 40 -17.04 3.76 -3.01
CA THR A 40 -15.65 3.27 -3.03
C THR A 40 -15.63 1.80 -3.40
N ASP A 41 -15.65 1.55 -4.71
CA ASP A 41 -15.07 0.33 -5.28
C ASP A 41 -13.55 0.38 -5.04
N ASN A 42 -13.10 -0.12 -3.89
CA ASN A 42 -11.68 -0.17 -3.54
C ASN A 42 -11.08 -1.57 -3.83
N PRO A 43 -9.99 -1.66 -4.61
CA PRO A 43 -9.33 -2.93 -4.89
C PRO A 43 -8.51 -3.43 -3.68
N PRO A 44 -8.14 -4.72 -3.64
CA PRO A 44 -7.38 -5.29 -2.53
C PRO A 44 -5.95 -4.73 -2.50
N CYS A 45 -5.41 -4.68 -1.28
CA CYS A 45 -4.02 -4.52 -0.85
C CYS A 45 -2.94 -4.26 -1.93
N GLN A 46 -2.21 -3.15 -1.77
CA GLN A 46 -0.99 -2.72 -2.50
C GLN A 46 -1.22 -1.84 -3.75
N ARG A 47 -1.67 -0.61 -3.53
CA ARG A 47 -1.14 0.53 -4.29
C ARG A 47 -0.06 1.20 -3.44
N GLN A 48 1.18 0.76 -3.58
CA GLN A 48 2.35 1.51 -3.12
C GLN A 48 2.80 2.50 -4.21
N VAL A 49 1.85 3.29 -4.68
CA VAL A 49 2.09 4.35 -5.65
C VAL A 49 1.53 5.60 -5.03
N TRP A 50 2.39 6.61 -4.89
CA TRP A 50 2.04 7.95 -4.39
C TRP A 50 0.76 8.45 -5.08
N PRO A 51 -0.33 8.70 -4.34
CA PRO A 51 -1.54 9.27 -4.92
C PRO A 51 -1.34 10.78 -5.09
N VAL A 52 -1.21 11.23 -6.34
CA VAL A 52 -1.54 12.61 -6.73
C VAL A 52 -2.79 12.48 -7.60
N THR A 53 -3.97 12.76 -7.04
CA THR A 53 -5.26 12.57 -7.73
C THR A 53 -5.91 13.90 -8.06
N PHE A 54 -6.27 14.08 -9.34
CA PHE A 54 -7.38 14.93 -9.80
C PHE A 54 -8.56 14.00 -10.15
N SER A 55 -9.77 14.37 -9.74
CA SER A 55 -11.00 13.56 -9.85
C SER A 55 -11.85 13.95 -11.06
N SER A 56 -12.52 12.98 -11.67
CA SER A 56 -13.79 13.19 -12.39
C SER A 56 -14.71 11.97 -12.25
N LEU A 57 -16.00 12.24 -12.01
CA LEU A 57 -17.09 11.28 -11.75
C LEU A 57 -17.85 10.93 -13.04
N SER A 58 -18.47 9.73 -13.11
CA SER A 58 -19.64 9.46 -13.95
C SER A 58 -20.49 8.29 -13.40
N LEU A 59 -21.78 8.34 -13.72
CA LEU A 59 -22.97 7.68 -13.17
C LEU A 59 -23.35 6.35 -13.87
N ARG A 60 -24.03 5.41 -13.17
CA ARG A 60 -25.45 4.98 -13.38
C ARG A 60 -25.80 3.55 -12.92
N HIS A 61 -27.07 3.47 -12.48
CA HIS A 61 -28.11 2.43 -12.63
C HIS A 61 -28.12 1.15 -11.78
N GLU A 62 -29.18 1.07 -10.96
CA GLU A 62 -29.72 -0.13 -10.32
C GLU A 62 -30.68 -0.84 -11.29
N ARG A 63 -30.64 -2.18 -11.31
CA ARG A 63 -31.70 -3.04 -11.85
C ARG A 63 -32.22 -3.95 -10.74
N SER A 64 -33.54 -3.98 -10.59
CA SER A 64 -34.29 -4.85 -9.70
C SER A 64 -34.21 -6.31 -10.15
N PHE A 65 -34.06 -7.23 -9.21
CA PHE A 65 -34.30 -8.66 -9.42
C PHE A 65 -35.69 -9.03 -8.88
N VAL A 66 -36.51 -9.59 -9.75
CA VAL A 66 -37.75 -10.30 -9.40
C VAL A 66 -37.36 -11.72 -9.03
N ILE A 67 -37.83 -12.20 -7.87
CA ILE A 67 -37.67 -13.60 -7.44
C ILE A 67 -39.00 -14.29 -7.76
N ASP A 68 -38.98 -15.19 -8.73
CA ASP A 68 -40.11 -16.10 -8.96
C ASP A 68 -40.07 -17.24 -7.93
N LEU A 69 -41.19 -17.45 -7.25
CA LEU A 69 -41.42 -18.58 -6.36
C LEU A 69 -41.80 -19.83 -7.19
N PRO A 70 -41.38 -21.04 -6.79
CA PRO A 70 -41.71 -22.26 -7.52
C PRO A 70 -43.19 -22.61 -7.39
N GLN A 71 -43.84 -22.93 -8.51
CA GLN A 71 -45.18 -23.52 -8.56
C GLN A 71 -45.11 -25.04 -8.38
N THR A 72 -46.04 -25.58 -7.59
CA THR A 72 -46.26 -27.01 -7.34
C THR A 72 -47.33 -27.57 -8.27
N ASP A 73 -47.14 -28.77 -8.81
CA ASP A 73 -48.21 -29.49 -9.51
C ASP A 73 -49.19 -30.18 -8.54
N SER A 74 -50.32 -30.64 -9.10
CA SER A 74 -51.47 -31.21 -8.37
C SER A 74 -51.25 -32.62 -7.80
N SER A 75 -50.02 -33.13 -7.73
CA SER A 75 -49.73 -34.48 -7.21
C SER A 75 -48.79 -34.52 -6.00
N GLY A 76 -48.32 -33.37 -5.51
CA GLY A 76 -47.60 -33.28 -4.22
C GLY A 76 -46.26 -34.01 -4.16
N GLN A 77 -45.65 -34.38 -5.30
CA GLN A 77 -44.30 -34.95 -5.34
C GLN A 77 -43.26 -33.92 -5.78
N VAL A 78 -42.24 -33.73 -4.95
CA VAL A 78 -41.01 -33.00 -5.31
C VAL A 78 -40.20 -33.89 -6.26
N VAL A 79 -40.33 -33.67 -7.56
CA VAL A 79 -39.49 -34.34 -8.56
C VAL A 79 -38.05 -33.84 -8.38
N ALA A 80 -37.19 -34.69 -7.84
CA ALA A 80 -35.75 -34.47 -7.78
C ALA A 80 -35.14 -34.55 -9.20
N LEU A 81 -35.30 -33.48 -9.98
CA LEU A 81 -34.72 -33.30 -11.32
C LEU A 81 -33.26 -32.81 -11.29
N HIS A 82 -32.56 -32.95 -10.15
CA HIS A 82 -31.30 -32.27 -9.89
C HIS A 82 -30.04 -33.15 -9.78
N SER A 83 -30.08 -34.40 -10.24
CA SER A 83 -28.88 -35.27 -10.21
C SER A 83 -28.39 -35.81 -11.56
N ARG A 84 -29.10 -35.57 -12.68
CA ARG A 84 -28.67 -36.07 -14.01
C ARG A 84 -28.10 -35.03 -14.97
N PHE A 85 -28.12 -33.74 -14.65
CA PHE A 85 -27.55 -32.69 -15.51
C PHE A 85 -26.11 -32.28 -15.18
N PHE A 86 -25.57 -32.66 -14.02
CA PHE A 86 -24.25 -32.19 -13.57
C PHE A 86 -23.08 -33.12 -13.93
N SER A 87 -23.32 -34.33 -14.44
CA SER A 87 -22.24 -35.31 -14.70
C SER A 87 -21.68 -35.27 -16.12
N THR A 88 -22.35 -34.67 -17.10
CA THR A 88 -21.95 -34.70 -18.53
C THR A 88 -21.21 -33.45 -19.00
N TYR A 89 -21.19 -32.37 -18.22
CA TYR A 89 -20.53 -31.11 -18.62
C TYR A 89 -19.03 -31.03 -18.32
N LYS A 90 -18.43 -32.09 -17.76
CA LYS A 90 -17.05 -32.01 -17.26
C LYS A 90 -15.97 -32.03 -18.34
N ASN A 91 -16.29 -32.38 -19.60
CA ASN A 91 -15.29 -32.58 -20.67
C ASN A 91 -15.62 -31.92 -22.02
N SER A 92 -16.60 -31.03 -22.11
CA SER A 92 -16.95 -30.37 -23.38
C SER A 92 -15.96 -29.23 -23.68
N THR A 93 -15.05 -29.42 -24.64
CA THR A 93 -14.19 -28.34 -25.16
C THR A 93 -15.05 -27.29 -25.86
N MET A 94 -14.86 -26.03 -25.48
CA MET A 94 -15.56 -24.87 -26.05
C MET A 94 -14.57 -23.94 -26.75
N GLU A 95 -15.05 -23.20 -27.76
CA GLU A 95 -14.25 -22.21 -28.47
C GLU A 95 -14.63 -20.80 -27.98
N ILE A 96 -13.64 -20.02 -27.58
CA ILE A 96 -13.81 -18.63 -27.11
C ILE A 96 -13.03 -17.71 -28.04
N GLU A 97 -13.65 -16.60 -28.43
CA GLU A 97 -12.99 -15.54 -29.18
C GLU A 97 -12.29 -14.54 -28.24
N ILE A 98 -11.02 -14.27 -28.52
CA ILE A 98 -10.23 -13.27 -27.80
C ILE A 98 -10.17 -12.00 -28.65
N LEU A 99 -10.61 -10.89 -28.07
CA LEU A 99 -10.62 -9.57 -28.69
C LEU A 99 -9.69 -8.61 -27.93
N ASP A 100 -9.19 -7.58 -28.59
CA ASP A 100 -8.63 -6.42 -27.90
C ASP A 100 -9.75 -5.48 -27.42
N VAL A 101 -9.41 -4.51 -26.56
CA VAL A 101 -10.39 -3.50 -26.07
C VAL A 101 -10.97 -2.59 -27.16
N LYS A 102 -10.49 -2.68 -28.40
CA LYS A 102 -11.02 -1.97 -29.58
C LYS A 102 -11.85 -2.91 -30.49
N ASN A 103 -12.26 -4.08 -29.99
CA ASN A 103 -13.01 -5.11 -30.72
C ASN A 103 -12.25 -5.75 -31.90
N ARG A 104 -10.91 -5.64 -31.98
CA ARG A 104 -10.13 -6.35 -33.00
C ARG A 104 -9.85 -7.77 -32.52
N SER A 105 -10.09 -8.76 -33.38
CA SER A 105 -9.85 -10.16 -33.05
C SER A 105 -8.35 -10.44 -32.91
N LEU A 106 -7.99 -11.09 -31.81
CA LEU A 106 -6.64 -11.60 -31.53
C LEU A 106 -6.53 -13.10 -31.85
N GLY A 107 -7.65 -13.76 -32.11
CA GLY A 107 -7.74 -15.18 -32.40
C GLY A 107 -8.74 -15.89 -31.49
N LYS A 108 -8.82 -17.22 -31.64
CA LYS A 108 -9.72 -18.07 -30.86
C LYS A 108 -8.94 -19.08 -30.04
N CYS A 109 -9.43 -19.39 -28.84
CA CYS A 109 -8.85 -20.37 -27.94
C CYS A 109 -9.85 -21.50 -27.70
N ARG A 110 -9.38 -22.75 -27.75
CA ARG A 110 -10.16 -23.92 -27.32
C ARG A 110 -9.87 -24.20 -25.85
N VAL A 111 -10.90 -24.18 -25.02
CA VAL A 111 -10.77 -24.31 -23.56
C VAL A 111 -11.83 -25.23 -22.97
N GLN A 112 -11.57 -25.72 -21.77
CA GLN A 112 -12.52 -26.50 -20.97
C GLN A 112 -13.14 -25.61 -19.89
N GLY A 113 -14.24 -26.05 -19.27
CA GLY A 113 -14.94 -25.24 -18.26
C GLY A 113 -14.09 -24.90 -17.04
N ASP A 114 -13.17 -25.79 -16.65
CA ASP A 114 -12.24 -25.61 -15.53
C ASP A 114 -10.99 -24.79 -15.87
N THR A 115 -10.82 -24.40 -17.15
CA THR A 115 -9.67 -23.63 -17.59
C THR A 115 -9.65 -22.28 -16.87
N THR A 116 -8.53 -21.99 -16.21
CA THR A 116 -8.36 -20.75 -15.44
C THR A 116 -8.04 -19.56 -16.34
N VAL A 117 -8.34 -18.35 -15.89
CA VAL A 117 -7.91 -17.10 -16.53
C VAL A 117 -6.39 -17.07 -16.70
N LYS A 118 -5.62 -17.63 -15.75
CA LYS A 118 -4.16 -17.75 -15.88
C LYS A 118 -3.74 -18.62 -17.08
N ALA A 119 -4.41 -19.76 -17.28
CA ALA A 119 -4.14 -20.63 -18.43
C ALA A 119 -4.50 -19.91 -19.74
N LEU A 120 -5.65 -19.24 -19.78
CA LEU A 120 -6.06 -18.40 -20.91
C LEU A 120 -5.02 -17.33 -21.27
N LYS A 121 -4.37 -16.70 -20.28
CA LYS A 121 -3.30 -15.73 -20.57
C LYS A 121 -2.11 -16.34 -21.32
N ASN A 122 -1.76 -17.59 -21.01
CA ASN A 122 -0.71 -18.30 -21.75
C ASN A 122 -1.13 -18.53 -23.21
N ASP A 123 -2.39 -18.86 -23.45
CA ASP A 123 -2.90 -19.08 -24.82
C ASP A 123 -2.98 -17.77 -25.61
N VAL A 124 -3.36 -16.67 -24.97
CA VAL A 124 -3.30 -15.33 -25.59
C VAL A 124 -1.86 -14.93 -25.93
N GLU A 125 -0.88 -15.27 -25.11
CA GLU A 125 0.54 -15.02 -25.41
C GLU A 125 1.00 -15.83 -26.63
N LYS A 126 0.54 -17.07 -26.79
CA LYS A 126 0.81 -17.86 -28.01
C LYS A 126 0.20 -17.23 -29.26
N LEU A 127 -1.02 -16.69 -29.16
CA LEU A 127 -1.69 -15.99 -30.27
C LEU A 127 -1.02 -14.67 -30.61
N LYS A 128 -0.53 -13.94 -29.60
CA LYS A 128 0.12 -12.64 -29.76
C LYS A 128 1.33 -12.52 -28.83
N PRO A 129 2.53 -12.94 -29.29
CA PRO A 129 3.74 -12.99 -28.44
C PRO A 129 4.14 -11.67 -27.78
N ALA A 130 3.75 -10.53 -28.36
CA ALA A 130 4.00 -9.21 -27.76
C ALA A 130 3.22 -8.98 -26.44
N LEU A 131 2.10 -9.70 -26.23
CA LEU A 131 1.27 -9.64 -25.04
C LEU A 131 1.67 -10.75 -24.07
N THR A 132 2.80 -10.58 -23.39
CA THR A 132 3.22 -11.52 -22.35
C THR A 132 2.18 -11.58 -21.21
N ILE A 133 2.12 -12.69 -20.47
CA ILE A 133 1.12 -12.93 -19.39
C ILE A 133 0.95 -11.71 -18.46
N HIS A 134 2.06 -11.06 -18.09
CA HIS A 134 2.05 -9.93 -17.17
C HIS A 134 1.48 -8.64 -17.77
N ARG A 135 1.52 -8.49 -19.10
CA ARG A 135 0.94 -7.33 -19.81
C ARG A 135 -0.56 -7.47 -20.04
N GLN A 136 -1.15 -8.63 -19.76
CA GLN A 136 -2.53 -8.91 -20.07
C GLN A 136 -3.48 -8.62 -18.89
N SER A 137 -4.54 -7.86 -19.17
CA SER A 137 -5.73 -7.72 -18.32
C SER A 137 -6.94 -8.28 -19.08
N ILE A 138 -7.35 -9.51 -18.74
CA ILE A 138 -8.53 -10.18 -19.32
C ILE A 138 -9.81 -9.66 -18.63
N ARG A 139 -10.85 -9.41 -19.41
CA ARG A 139 -12.12 -8.79 -19.01
C ARG A 139 -13.30 -9.41 -19.76
N LEU A 140 -14.47 -9.41 -19.15
CA LEU A 140 -15.73 -9.79 -19.81
C LEU A 140 -16.24 -8.72 -20.78
N GLU A 141 -15.88 -7.46 -20.53
CA GLU A 141 -16.26 -6.31 -21.35
C GLU A 141 -15.04 -5.42 -21.62
N PRO A 142 -15.01 -4.64 -22.73
CA PRO A 142 -13.87 -3.79 -23.06
C PRO A 142 -13.48 -2.82 -21.91
N ARG A 143 -14.49 -2.27 -21.21
CA ARG A 143 -14.32 -1.35 -20.08
C ARG A 143 -14.58 -2.01 -18.72
N GLY A 144 -14.75 -3.32 -18.69
CA GLY A 144 -15.03 -4.09 -17.47
C GLY A 144 -13.86 -4.18 -16.49
N LYS A 145 -14.13 -4.79 -15.33
CA LYS A 145 -13.14 -5.11 -14.31
C LYS A 145 -12.22 -6.24 -14.80
N THR A 146 -10.96 -6.22 -14.35
CA THR A 146 -10.01 -7.31 -14.62
C THR A 146 -10.45 -8.56 -13.85
N LEU A 147 -10.45 -9.71 -14.53
CA LEU A 147 -10.75 -11.00 -13.94
C LEU A 147 -9.60 -11.51 -13.09
N LYS A 148 -9.89 -12.34 -12.07
CA LYS A 148 -8.85 -12.93 -11.23
C LYS A 148 -8.24 -14.11 -11.95
N ASP A 149 -6.94 -14.30 -11.76
CA ASP A 149 -6.20 -15.41 -12.38
C ASP A 149 -6.73 -16.80 -11.97
N SER A 150 -7.40 -16.89 -10.81
CA SER A 150 -8.04 -18.10 -10.29
C SER A 150 -9.44 -18.37 -10.82
N ASP A 151 -10.09 -17.37 -11.44
CA ASP A 151 -11.44 -17.55 -11.98
C ASP A 151 -11.37 -18.56 -13.15
N THR A 152 -12.39 -19.40 -13.27
CA THR A 152 -12.52 -20.40 -14.35
C THR A 152 -13.54 -19.94 -15.38
N VAL A 153 -13.41 -20.40 -16.62
CA VAL A 153 -14.37 -20.14 -17.70
C VAL A 153 -15.81 -20.46 -17.25
N GLN A 154 -16.00 -21.58 -16.56
CA GLN A 154 -17.30 -21.98 -16.01
C GLN A 154 -17.81 -21.00 -14.94
N SER A 155 -16.97 -20.58 -14.00
CA SER A 155 -17.36 -19.60 -12.96
C SER A 155 -17.76 -18.24 -13.53
N LEU A 156 -17.27 -17.92 -14.72
CA LEU A 156 -17.54 -16.68 -15.43
C LEU A 156 -18.79 -16.78 -16.33
N GLY A 157 -19.43 -17.95 -16.42
CA GLY A 157 -20.62 -18.17 -17.23
C GLY A 157 -20.40 -18.07 -18.74
N ILE A 158 -19.16 -18.31 -19.20
CA ILE A 158 -18.82 -18.18 -20.63
C ILE A 158 -19.14 -19.50 -21.36
N SER A 159 -19.97 -19.41 -22.40
CA SER A 159 -20.31 -20.52 -23.28
C SER A 159 -19.47 -20.53 -24.57
N SER A 160 -19.60 -21.59 -25.38
CA SER A 160 -19.01 -21.64 -26.72
C SER A 160 -19.44 -20.44 -27.57
N GLY A 161 -18.51 -19.83 -28.30
CA GLY A 161 -18.70 -18.57 -29.02
C GLY A 161 -18.62 -17.31 -28.14
N GLY A 162 -18.39 -17.46 -26.84
CA GLY A 162 -18.20 -16.35 -25.91
C GLY A 162 -16.99 -15.49 -26.27
N LYS A 163 -17.01 -14.24 -25.80
CA LYS A 163 -15.99 -13.24 -26.09
C LYS A 163 -15.28 -12.80 -24.82
N LEU A 164 -13.96 -12.71 -24.89
CA LEU A 164 -13.13 -12.14 -23.84
C LEU A 164 -12.28 -11.00 -24.40
N TYR A 165 -12.07 -9.99 -23.57
CA TYR A 165 -11.35 -8.78 -23.95
C TYR A 165 -10.01 -8.70 -23.25
N VAL A 166 -8.95 -8.49 -24.01
CA VAL A 166 -7.58 -8.31 -23.51
C VAL A 166 -7.20 -6.84 -23.61
N LYS A 167 -6.89 -6.25 -22.44
CA LYS A 167 -6.25 -4.94 -22.35
C LYS A 167 -4.75 -5.13 -22.16
N ASP A 168 -3.97 -4.51 -23.03
CA ASP A 168 -2.52 -4.36 -22.86
C ASP A 168 -2.22 -3.31 -21.77
N LEU A 169 -1.51 -3.72 -20.73
CA LEU A 169 -1.10 -2.88 -19.61
C LEU A 169 0.19 -2.09 -19.87
N GLY A 170 0.86 -2.32 -21.00
CA GLY A 170 2.17 -1.78 -21.32
C GLY A 170 3.30 -2.51 -20.57
N PRO A 171 4.55 -2.02 -20.64
CA PRO A 171 5.69 -2.63 -19.96
C PRO A 171 5.46 -2.77 -18.44
N GLN A 172 5.74 -3.96 -17.92
CA GLN A 172 5.56 -4.31 -16.52
C GLN A 172 6.89 -4.70 -15.88
N ILE A 173 6.99 -4.50 -14.58
CA ILE A 173 8.09 -4.96 -13.74
C ILE A 173 7.54 -5.75 -12.57
N SER A 174 8.24 -6.81 -12.14
CA SER A 174 7.83 -7.59 -10.97
C SER A 174 7.89 -6.76 -9.69
N TRP A 175 6.99 -6.97 -8.74
CA TRP A 175 7.05 -6.28 -7.45
C TRP A 175 8.38 -6.49 -6.74
N LYS A 176 8.95 -7.69 -6.84
CA LYS A 176 10.31 -7.98 -6.35
C LYS A 176 11.34 -7.04 -6.99
N GLY A 177 11.33 -6.89 -8.32
CA GLY A 177 12.23 -5.98 -9.03
C GLY A 177 12.03 -4.51 -8.64
N VAL A 178 10.78 -4.09 -8.40
CA VAL A 178 10.47 -2.73 -7.93
C VAL A 178 11.15 -2.45 -6.60
N PHE A 179 10.93 -3.29 -5.58
CA PHE A 179 11.51 -3.10 -4.27
C PHE A 179 13.04 -3.17 -4.28
N LEU A 180 13.63 -4.05 -5.09
CA LEU A 180 15.08 -4.12 -5.21
C LEU A 180 15.66 -2.81 -5.74
N ALA A 181 15.09 -2.24 -6.80
CA ALA A 181 15.53 -0.96 -7.35
C ALA A 181 15.22 0.22 -6.41
N GLU A 182 14.06 0.21 -5.76
CA GLU A 182 13.62 1.21 -4.79
C GLU A 182 14.59 1.29 -3.60
N TYR A 183 15.09 0.15 -3.10
CA TYR A 183 15.97 0.07 -1.94
C TYR A 183 17.47 0.07 -2.25
N ALA A 184 17.88 -0.35 -3.45
CA ALA A 184 19.29 -0.28 -3.85
C ALA A 184 19.78 1.16 -4.03
N GLY A 185 18.92 2.04 -4.56
CA GLY A 185 19.32 3.42 -4.78
C GLY A 185 19.60 4.23 -3.52
N PRO A 186 18.79 4.17 -2.45
CA PRO A 186 19.12 4.84 -1.20
C PRO A 186 20.47 4.43 -0.61
N ILE A 187 20.90 3.18 -0.80
CA ILE A 187 22.26 2.74 -0.45
C ILE A 187 23.28 3.43 -1.36
N ALA A 188 23.13 3.28 -2.68
CA ALA A 188 24.08 3.83 -3.65
C ALA A 188 24.24 5.36 -3.51
N VAL A 189 23.12 6.06 -3.39
CA VAL A 189 23.07 7.52 -3.24
C VAL A 189 23.69 7.94 -1.91
N TYR A 190 23.30 7.35 -0.77
CA TYR A 190 23.87 7.74 0.52
C TYR A 190 25.38 7.47 0.56
N MET A 191 25.82 6.30 0.07
CA MET A 191 27.23 5.91 0.06
C MET A 191 28.06 6.77 -0.89
N LEU A 192 27.49 7.30 -1.97
CA LEU A 192 28.17 8.28 -2.83
C LEU A 192 28.56 9.54 -2.03
N PHE A 193 27.64 10.07 -1.23
CA PHE A 193 27.88 11.27 -0.42
C PHE A 193 28.87 11.00 0.71
N TYR A 194 28.80 9.82 1.31
CA TYR A 194 29.69 9.40 2.40
C TYR A 194 31.10 9.05 1.93
N GLN A 195 31.25 8.28 0.84
CA GLN A 195 32.56 7.79 0.37
C GLN A 195 33.27 8.75 -0.59
N ARG A 196 32.53 9.64 -1.26
CA ARG A 196 33.07 10.62 -2.20
C ARG A 196 32.73 12.06 -1.77
N PRO A 197 33.07 12.47 -0.53
CA PRO A 197 32.73 13.80 -0.04
C PRO A 197 33.36 14.90 -0.89
N SER A 198 34.53 14.67 -1.50
CA SER A 198 35.19 15.66 -2.38
C SER A 198 34.38 16.00 -3.62
N LEU A 199 33.60 15.05 -4.17
CA LEU A 199 32.73 15.29 -5.32
C LEU A 199 31.50 16.14 -4.96
N ILE A 200 31.07 16.09 -3.69
CA ILE A 200 29.83 16.70 -3.23
C ILE A 200 30.08 18.05 -2.54
N TYR A 201 31.10 18.11 -1.68
CA TYR A 201 31.38 19.25 -0.80
C TYR A 201 32.63 20.04 -1.20
N GLY A 202 33.34 19.61 -2.26
CA GLY A 202 34.52 20.32 -2.78
C GLY A 202 35.61 20.47 -1.72
N ALA A 203 36.14 21.69 -1.57
CA ALA A 203 37.22 22.00 -0.63
C ALA A 203 36.88 21.68 0.84
N ALA A 204 35.60 21.71 1.22
CA ALA A 204 35.15 21.39 2.57
C ALA A 204 35.36 19.90 2.93
N ALA A 205 35.51 19.01 1.94
CA ALA A 205 35.70 17.57 2.16
C ALA A 205 37.03 17.19 2.82
N SER A 206 37.91 18.16 3.07
CA SER A 206 39.18 17.97 3.78
C SER A 206 39.00 17.71 5.28
N ASN A 207 37.84 18.08 5.86
CA ASN A 207 37.55 17.77 7.26
C ASN A 207 37.19 16.28 7.45
N PRO A 208 37.58 15.68 8.58
CA PRO A 208 37.20 14.30 8.88
C PRO A 208 35.69 14.17 9.06
N ILE A 209 35.14 13.05 8.59
CA ILE A 209 33.73 12.71 8.79
C ILE A 209 33.48 12.41 10.27
N SER A 210 32.41 12.98 10.84
CA SER A 210 32.05 12.82 12.24
C SER A 210 31.76 11.36 12.62
N PHE A 211 31.93 11.02 13.90
CA PHE A 211 31.64 9.68 14.40
C PHE A 211 30.16 9.31 14.18
N THR A 212 29.27 10.27 14.43
CA THR A 212 27.83 10.15 14.20
C THR A 212 27.51 9.88 12.74
N ALA A 213 28.18 10.56 11.80
CA ALA A 213 27.96 10.34 10.37
C ALA A 213 28.44 8.95 9.92
N ASN A 214 29.56 8.45 10.47
CA ASN A 214 30.01 7.07 10.23
C ASN A 214 28.98 6.05 10.69
N VAL A 215 28.44 6.20 11.92
CA VAL A 215 27.40 5.30 12.45
C VAL A 215 26.11 5.45 11.66
N ALA A 216 25.73 6.66 11.26
CA ALA A 216 24.56 6.92 10.43
C ALA A 216 24.66 6.25 9.06
N ALA A 217 25.84 6.25 8.42
CA ALA A 217 26.07 5.52 7.18
C ALA A 217 25.86 4.01 7.35
N ILE A 218 26.36 3.42 8.45
CA ILE A 218 26.16 2.00 8.78
C ILE A 218 24.67 1.71 9.02
N CYS A 219 23.97 2.52 9.81
CA CYS A 219 22.55 2.36 10.08
C CYS A 219 21.70 2.47 8.81
N TRP A 220 21.99 3.46 7.96
CA TRP A 220 21.28 3.69 6.70
C TRP A 220 21.49 2.52 5.73
N ALA A 221 22.75 2.14 5.49
CA ALA A 221 23.08 1.02 4.62
C ALA A 221 22.51 -0.30 5.18
N GLY A 222 22.63 -0.51 6.49
CA GLY A 222 22.11 -1.68 7.19
C GLY A 222 20.59 -1.83 7.05
N HIS A 223 19.83 -0.74 7.26
CA HIS A 223 18.39 -0.72 7.05
C HIS A 223 18.03 -1.14 5.62
N TYR A 224 18.56 -0.46 4.61
CA TYR A 224 18.17 -0.76 3.22
C TYR A 224 18.70 -2.12 2.76
N ALA A 225 19.86 -2.57 3.25
CA ALA A 225 20.34 -3.93 3.02
C ALA A 225 19.38 -4.97 3.62
N LYS A 226 18.90 -4.76 4.85
CA LYS A 226 17.84 -5.59 5.45
C LYS A 226 16.60 -5.62 4.56
N ARG A 227 16.12 -4.46 4.08
CA ARG A 227 14.94 -4.37 3.21
C ARG A 227 15.12 -5.12 1.88
N ILE A 228 16.31 -5.07 1.29
CA ILE A 228 16.68 -5.85 0.10
C ILE A 228 16.64 -7.36 0.42
N LEU A 229 17.28 -7.80 1.49
CA LEU A 229 17.31 -9.21 1.90
C LEU A 229 15.91 -9.73 2.24
N GLU A 230 15.09 -8.95 2.95
CA GLU A 230 13.70 -9.28 3.21
C GLU A 230 12.90 -9.42 1.91
N THR A 231 13.14 -8.55 0.93
CA THR A 231 12.51 -8.64 -0.40
C THR A 231 12.93 -9.90 -1.15
N LEU A 232 14.19 -10.34 -1.00
CA LEU A 232 14.70 -11.54 -1.65
C LEU A 232 14.19 -12.83 -0.99
N PHE A 233 14.14 -12.87 0.34
CA PHE A 233 14.03 -14.12 1.10
C PHE A 233 12.80 -14.23 2.01
N VAL A 234 12.20 -13.11 2.42
CA VAL A 234 11.11 -13.06 3.42
C VAL A 234 9.76 -12.76 2.77
N HIS A 235 9.67 -11.71 1.95
CA HIS A 235 8.41 -11.22 1.40
C HIS A 235 7.77 -12.20 0.39
N ARG A 236 6.45 -12.40 0.55
CA ARG A 236 5.60 -13.17 -0.39
C ARG A 236 4.58 -12.24 -1.03
N PHE A 237 4.83 -11.83 -2.27
CA PHE A 237 3.97 -10.91 -3.02
C PHE A 237 2.75 -11.62 -3.59
N SER A 238 1.57 -11.00 -3.45
CA SER A 238 0.30 -11.54 -3.98
C SER A 238 0.00 -11.09 -5.41
N HIS A 239 0.57 -9.96 -5.84
CA HIS A 239 0.50 -9.48 -7.22
C HIS A 239 1.82 -9.74 -7.93
N ALA A 240 1.75 -10.06 -9.23
CA ALA A 240 2.93 -10.36 -10.01
C ALA A 240 3.74 -9.10 -10.35
N THR A 241 3.08 -8.04 -10.84
CA THR A 241 3.76 -6.90 -11.45
C THR A 241 3.10 -5.54 -11.19
N MET A 242 3.84 -4.47 -11.52
CA MET A 242 3.42 -3.07 -11.57
C MET A 242 3.83 -2.45 -12.93
N PRO A 243 3.11 -1.43 -13.44
CA PRO A 243 3.55 -0.68 -14.63
C PRO A 243 4.93 -0.04 -14.43
N LEU A 244 5.84 -0.24 -15.39
CA LEU A 244 7.24 0.18 -15.29
C LEU A 244 7.41 1.68 -15.04
N ARG A 245 6.55 2.53 -15.62
CA ARG A 245 6.59 3.99 -15.41
C ARG A 245 6.47 4.41 -13.93
N ASN A 246 5.83 3.59 -13.10
CA ASN A 246 5.67 3.89 -11.68
C ASN A 246 6.97 3.63 -10.90
N LEU A 247 7.87 2.80 -11.44
CA LEU A 247 9.18 2.54 -10.85
C LEU A 247 9.97 3.83 -10.67
N PHE A 248 10.06 4.65 -11.72
CA PHE A 248 10.80 5.91 -11.68
C PHE A 248 10.25 6.86 -10.61
N LYS A 249 8.91 6.95 -10.47
CA LYS A 249 8.30 7.77 -9.42
C LYS A 249 8.66 7.28 -8.02
N ASN A 250 8.59 5.97 -7.80
CA ASN A 250 8.94 5.38 -6.52
C ASN A 250 10.43 5.58 -6.21
N CYS A 251 11.32 5.25 -7.15
CA CYS A 251 12.77 5.43 -6.98
C CYS A 251 13.14 6.90 -6.74
N SER A 252 12.65 7.83 -7.57
CA SER A 252 12.96 9.25 -7.42
C SER A 252 12.62 9.78 -6.03
N TYR A 253 11.51 9.34 -5.43
CA TYR A 253 11.15 9.72 -4.06
C TYR A 253 12.22 9.28 -3.05
N TYR A 254 12.51 7.98 -2.97
CA TYR A 254 13.46 7.47 -1.97
C TYR A 254 14.88 7.94 -2.22
N TRP A 255 15.29 8.04 -3.49
CA TRP A 255 16.65 8.41 -3.86
C TRP A 255 16.89 9.90 -3.58
N ALA A 256 15.89 10.76 -3.82
CA ALA A 256 15.99 12.19 -3.49
C ALA A 256 16.03 12.42 -1.98
N PHE A 257 15.21 11.72 -1.19
CA PHE A 257 15.31 11.78 0.27
C PHE A 257 16.64 11.24 0.78
N ALA A 258 17.17 10.16 0.18
CA ALA A 258 18.50 9.66 0.50
C ALA A 258 19.57 10.72 0.26
N ALA A 259 19.57 11.37 -0.90
CA ALA A 259 20.49 12.46 -1.20
C ALA A 259 20.34 13.62 -0.21
N TYR A 260 19.11 14.03 0.10
CA TYR A 260 18.85 15.16 0.99
C TYR A 260 19.34 14.90 2.43
N VAL A 261 19.06 13.71 2.97
CA VAL A 261 19.55 13.31 4.30
C VAL A 261 21.07 13.14 4.29
N ALA A 262 21.61 12.41 3.30
CA ALA A 262 23.04 12.14 3.18
C ALA A 262 23.86 13.43 3.05
N TYR A 263 23.36 14.41 2.30
CA TYR A 263 24.00 15.72 2.16
C TYR A 263 24.27 16.37 3.51
N HIS A 264 23.28 16.38 4.40
CA HIS A 264 23.38 17.09 5.68
C HIS A 264 24.11 16.28 6.74
N VAL A 265 23.80 14.98 6.85
CA VAL A 265 24.41 14.11 7.87
C VAL A 265 25.91 13.91 7.60
N ASN A 266 26.31 13.78 6.34
CA ASN A 266 27.72 13.59 5.97
C ASN A 266 28.45 14.92 5.69
N HIS A 267 27.80 16.08 5.90
CA HIS A 267 28.43 17.36 5.62
C HIS A 267 29.67 17.57 6.52
N PRO A 268 30.79 18.10 6.00
CA PRO A 268 31.98 18.44 6.79
C PRO A 268 31.79 19.43 7.95
N LEU A 269 30.61 20.04 8.06
CA LEU A 269 30.22 21.00 9.11
C LEU A 269 29.10 20.44 10.00
N PHE A 270 28.82 19.15 9.88
CA PHE A 270 27.81 18.47 10.68
C PHE A 270 28.17 18.59 12.16
N THR A 271 27.21 19.09 12.94
CA THR A 271 27.36 19.21 14.40
C THR A 271 26.81 17.96 15.06
N GLU A 272 27.64 17.28 15.84
CA GLU A 272 27.22 16.07 16.54
C GLU A 272 26.23 16.37 17.67
N PRO A 273 25.25 15.48 17.90
CA PRO A 273 24.43 15.57 19.09
C PRO A 273 25.22 15.25 20.36
N SER A 274 24.63 15.55 21.51
CA SER A 274 25.18 15.10 22.79
C SER A 274 25.22 13.58 22.88
N THR A 275 26.23 13.04 23.56
CA THR A 275 26.44 11.59 23.70
C THR A 275 25.20 10.82 24.17
N PRO A 276 24.41 11.30 25.16
CA PRO A 276 23.20 10.60 25.58
C PRO A 276 22.12 10.53 24.48
N VAL A 277 21.94 11.62 23.71
CA VAL A 277 20.97 11.68 22.62
C VAL A 277 21.36 10.75 21.48
N PHE A 278 22.66 10.72 21.14
CA PHE A 278 23.20 9.80 20.15
C PHE A 278 22.90 8.35 20.50
N TYR A 279 23.27 7.88 21.69
CA TYR A 279 23.07 6.48 22.08
C TYR A 279 21.60 6.12 22.29
N ALA A 280 20.77 7.04 22.79
CA ALA A 280 19.33 6.82 22.87
C ALA A 280 18.70 6.64 21.48
N GLY A 281 19.08 7.49 20.51
CA GLY A 281 18.65 7.37 19.12
C GLY A 281 19.13 6.07 18.46
N LEU A 282 20.39 5.69 18.68
CA LEU A 282 20.94 4.44 18.15
C LEU A 282 20.22 3.21 18.73
N ALA A 283 20.01 3.16 20.06
CA ALA A 283 19.28 2.07 20.69
C ALA A 283 17.83 1.97 20.17
N GLY A 284 17.14 3.10 20.07
CA GLY A 284 15.79 3.17 19.50
C GLY A 284 15.72 2.69 18.06
N PHE A 285 16.72 3.04 17.25
CA PHE A 285 16.85 2.59 15.86
C PHE A 285 17.01 1.07 15.79
N LEU A 286 17.93 0.50 16.55
CA LEU A 286 18.20 -0.94 16.54
C LEU A 286 16.99 -1.77 17.01
N VAL A 287 16.34 -1.37 18.11
CA VAL A 287 15.12 -2.04 18.59
C VAL A 287 14.02 -1.96 17.54
N SER A 288 13.88 -0.82 16.86
CA SER A 288 12.86 -0.65 15.83
C SER A 288 13.15 -1.48 14.58
N GLU A 289 14.41 -1.58 14.15
CA GLU A 289 14.81 -2.42 13.02
C GLU A 289 14.56 -3.91 13.28
N LEU A 290 14.89 -4.38 14.48
CA LEU A 290 14.61 -5.74 14.94
C LEU A 290 13.10 -5.99 15.05
N GLY A 291 12.34 -5.03 15.55
CA GLY A 291 10.88 -5.11 15.63
C GLY A 291 10.25 -5.21 14.25
N ASN A 292 10.63 -4.35 13.32
CA ASN A 292 10.18 -4.35 11.94
C ASN A 292 10.46 -5.71 11.27
N PHE A 293 11.68 -6.26 11.41
CA PHE A 293 12.03 -7.59 10.89
C PHE A 293 11.21 -8.71 11.52
N SER A 294 11.03 -8.67 12.84
CA SER A 294 10.21 -9.64 13.59
C SER A 294 8.78 -9.70 13.06
N ILE A 295 8.18 -8.53 12.79
CA ILE A 295 6.85 -8.46 12.18
C ILE A 295 6.86 -9.04 10.76
N HIS A 296 7.86 -8.74 9.92
CA HIS A 296 7.92 -9.29 8.56
C HIS A 296 8.04 -10.81 8.55
N MET A 297 8.81 -11.39 9.46
CA MET A 297 8.92 -12.83 9.64
C MET A 297 7.59 -13.46 10.05
N LEU A 298 6.88 -12.87 11.01
CA LEU A 298 5.55 -13.34 11.42
C LEU A 298 4.57 -13.26 10.24
N LEU A 299 4.54 -12.13 9.52
CA LEU A 299 3.68 -11.94 8.35
C LEU A 299 3.97 -12.94 7.23
N ARG A 300 5.23 -13.33 7.03
CA ARG A 300 5.62 -14.41 6.10
C ARG A 300 5.01 -15.74 6.52
N ASN A 301 5.08 -16.07 7.81
CA ASN A 301 4.63 -17.35 8.37
C ASN A 301 3.10 -17.50 8.35
N LEU A 302 2.34 -16.40 8.32
CA LEU A 302 0.87 -16.45 8.19
C LEU A 302 0.39 -17.03 6.86
N ARG A 303 1.22 -17.01 5.82
CA ARG A 303 0.88 -17.52 4.49
C ARG A 303 1.64 -18.81 4.24
N PRO A 304 1.00 -19.95 4.00
CA PRO A 304 1.67 -21.11 3.38
C PRO A 304 2.34 -20.72 2.05
N ALA A 305 3.47 -21.35 1.72
CA ALA A 305 4.17 -21.10 0.46
C ALA A 305 3.24 -21.41 -0.73
N GLY A 306 3.19 -20.51 -1.72
CA GLY A 306 2.30 -20.65 -2.88
C GLY A 306 0.83 -20.30 -2.66
N SER A 307 0.41 -19.93 -1.43
CA SER A 307 -0.97 -19.54 -1.15
C SER A 307 -1.18 -18.02 -1.15
N THR A 308 -2.41 -17.59 -1.47
CA THR A 308 -2.88 -16.20 -1.37
C THR A 308 -3.84 -15.98 -0.18
N VAL A 309 -4.01 -17.01 0.67
CA VAL A 309 -4.92 -16.97 1.82
C VAL A 309 -4.51 -15.88 2.79
N ARG A 310 -5.49 -15.10 3.25
CA ARG A 310 -5.29 -14.05 4.25
C ARG A 310 -5.76 -14.56 5.61
N LYS A 311 -4.98 -14.28 6.65
CA LYS A 311 -5.30 -14.56 8.05
C LYS A 311 -5.14 -13.27 8.85
N ILE A 312 -5.82 -13.20 9.99
CA ILE A 312 -5.60 -12.13 10.97
C ILE A 312 -4.22 -12.34 11.61
N PRO A 313 -3.29 -11.38 11.53
CA PRO A 313 -2.04 -11.47 12.25
C PRO A 313 -2.27 -11.41 13.76
N VAL A 314 -1.67 -12.34 14.49
CA VAL A 314 -1.66 -12.41 15.96
C VAL A 314 -0.22 -12.49 16.44
N PRO A 315 0.12 -11.96 17.62
CA PRO A 315 1.47 -12.05 18.15
C PRO A 315 1.88 -13.50 18.41
N ASP A 316 3.19 -13.74 18.40
CA ASP A 316 3.82 -15.01 18.77
C ASP A 316 4.67 -14.82 20.05
N ALA A 317 5.57 -15.77 20.35
CA ALA A 317 6.43 -15.72 21.52
C ALA A 317 7.45 -14.56 21.50
N ASN A 318 7.71 -13.93 20.34
CA ASN A 318 8.64 -12.81 20.27
C ASN A 318 7.99 -11.55 20.88
N PRO A 319 8.60 -10.91 21.88
CA PRO A 319 8.02 -9.73 22.54
C PRO A 319 7.77 -8.57 21.57
N LEU A 320 8.54 -8.45 20.49
CA LEU A 320 8.38 -7.41 19.48
C LEU A 320 7.12 -7.60 18.63
N THR A 321 6.54 -8.80 18.60
CA THR A 321 5.31 -9.07 17.85
C THR A 321 4.05 -8.73 18.63
N GLN A 322 4.17 -8.54 19.96
CA GLN A 322 3.06 -8.15 20.85
C GLN A 322 2.38 -6.84 20.45
N LEU A 323 3.05 -6.01 19.66
CA LEU A 323 2.48 -4.80 19.09
C LEU A 323 1.23 -5.06 18.22
N PHE A 324 1.08 -6.29 17.68
CA PHE A 324 -0.16 -6.73 17.03
C PHE A 324 -1.38 -6.68 17.95
N ASN A 325 -1.24 -6.72 19.28
CA ASN A 325 -2.38 -6.55 20.18
C ASN A 325 -3.00 -5.15 20.09
N PHE A 326 -2.19 -4.15 19.72
CA PHE A 326 -2.60 -2.75 19.73
C PHE A 326 -2.84 -2.18 18.34
N VAL A 327 -2.08 -2.61 17.33
CA VAL A 327 -2.15 -2.02 15.97
C VAL A 327 -2.19 -3.09 14.89
N SER A 328 -2.70 -2.70 13.72
CA SER A 328 -2.91 -3.59 12.59
C SER A 328 -1.67 -3.72 11.70
N CYS A 329 -0.84 -2.67 11.67
CA CYS A 329 0.37 -2.60 10.85
C CYS A 329 1.61 -2.27 11.71
N PRO A 330 1.99 -3.13 12.68
CA PRO A 330 3.12 -2.87 13.56
C PRO A 330 4.46 -2.75 12.82
N ASN A 331 4.58 -3.35 11.63
CA ASN A 331 5.76 -3.16 10.78
C ASN A 331 5.94 -1.69 10.37
N TYR A 332 4.84 -0.98 10.07
CA TYR A 332 4.89 0.45 9.75
C TYR A 332 5.16 1.31 10.99
N THR A 333 4.68 0.88 12.16
CA THR A 333 4.98 1.52 13.44
C THR A 333 6.48 1.48 13.71
N TYR A 334 7.09 0.29 13.63
CA TYR A 334 8.52 0.14 13.82
C TYR A 334 9.32 0.87 12.75
N GLU A 335 8.89 0.84 11.48
CA GLU A 335 9.53 1.62 10.41
C GLU A 335 9.58 3.11 10.75
N PHE A 336 8.48 3.68 11.22
CA PHE A 336 8.46 5.07 11.67
C PHE A 336 9.41 5.32 12.84
N PHE A 337 9.39 4.45 13.86
CA PHE A 337 10.28 4.60 15.01
C PHE A 337 11.75 4.42 14.67
N SER A 338 12.10 3.60 13.67
CA SER A 338 13.47 3.54 13.13
C SER A 338 13.88 4.92 12.64
N TRP A 339 13.11 5.53 11.73
CA TRP A 339 13.48 6.83 11.15
C TRP A 339 13.39 7.99 12.13
N LEU A 340 12.45 7.96 13.08
CA LEU A 340 12.40 8.93 14.17
C LEU A 340 13.64 8.82 15.06
N SER A 341 14.05 7.60 15.40
CA SER A 341 15.24 7.36 16.23
C SER A 341 16.53 7.70 15.49
N PHE A 342 16.61 7.45 14.18
CA PHE A 342 17.72 7.91 13.33
C PHE A 342 17.80 9.44 13.30
N SER A 343 16.65 10.11 13.24
CA SER A 343 16.58 11.58 13.28
C SER A 343 17.03 12.13 14.63
N LEU A 344 16.72 11.43 15.73
CA LEU A 344 17.24 11.75 17.07
C LEU A 344 18.75 11.50 17.16
N MET A 345 19.23 10.35 16.67
CA MET A 345 20.64 9.95 16.65
C MET A 345 21.52 10.93 15.87
N THR A 346 20.97 11.56 14.82
CA THR A 346 21.68 12.52 13.97
C THR A 346 21.32 13.97 14.27
N THR A 347 20.30 14.23 15.10
CA THR A 347 19.67 15.54 15.32
C THR A 347 19.47 16.34 14.01
N CYS A 348 19.10 15.64 12.94
CA CYS A 348 19.09 16.19 11.58
C CYS A 348 17.65 16.42 11.09
N ILE A 349 17.30 17.68 10.82
CA ILE A 349 15.96 18.09 10.34
C ILE A 349 15.57 17.36 9.04
N PRO A 350 16.43 17.29 7.99
CA PRO A 350 16.15 16.49 6.80
C PRO A 350 15.69 15.05 7.08
N SER A 351 16.34 14.38 8.04
CA SER A 351 15.95 13.03 8.45
C SER A 351 14.57 13.02 9.10
N LEU A 352 14.27 14.01 9.94
CA LEU A 352 12.95 14.11 10.58
C LEU A 352 11.84 14.36 9.55
N VAL A 353 12.11 15.19 8.53
CA VAL A 353 11.19 15.40 7.41
C VAL A 353 10.95 14.10 6.64
N PHE A 354 12.00 13.32 6.39
CA PHE A 354 11.87 11.99 5.79
C PHE A 354 10.99 11.06 6.64
N ALA A 355 11.24 10.98 7.95
CA ALA A 355 10.43 10.20 8.88
C ALA A 355 8.95 10.62 8.88
N ALA A 356 8.67 11.94 8.88
CA ALA A 356 7.32 12.47 8.85
C ALA A 356 6.59 12.19 7.53
N ALA A 357 7.28 12.36 6.38
CA ALA A 357 6.71 12.06 5.08
C ALA A 357 6.40 10.55 4.93
N GLY A 358 7.31 9.69 5.40
CA GLY A 358 7.08 8.24 5.47
C GLY A 358 5.91 7.88 6.38
N MET A 359 5.82 8.50 7.56
CA MET A 359 4.73 8.28 8.51
C MET A 359 3.37 8.63 7.91
N TYR A 360 3.26 9.76 7.22
CA TYR A 360 2.03 10.17 6.55
C TYR A 360 1.58 9.11 5.53
N GLN A 361 2.48 8.70 4.64
CA GLN A 361 2.15 7.75 3.59
C GLN A 361 1.80 6.35 4.16
N MET A 362 2.57 5.88 5.16
CA MET A 362 2.29 4.62 5.82
C MET A 362 0.97 4.65 6.60
N THR A 363 0.59 5.79 7.18
CA THR A 363 -0.69 5.96 7.86
C THR A 363 -1.86 5.79 6.90
N VAL A 364 -1.81 6.41 5.72
CA VAL A 364 -2.82 6.24 4.67
C VAL A 364 -2.97 4.76 4.30
N TRP A 365 -1.86 4.05 4.12
CA TRP A 365 -1.88 2.60 3.83
C TRP A 365 -2.39 1.76 5.00
N ALA A 366 -2.01 2.10 6.23
CA ALA A 366 -2.42 1.39 7.43
C ALA A 366 -3.93 1.49 7.65
N ILE A 367 -4.51 2.68 7.48
CA ILE A 367 -5.96 2.89 7.58
C ILE A 367 -6.70 2.05 6.55
N GLY A 368 -6.22 2.01 5.30
CA GLY A 368 -6.78 1.17 4.26
C GLY A 368 -6.73 -0.32 4.61
N LYS A 369 -5.57 -0.81 5.08
CA LYS A 369 -5.40 -2.20 5.55
C LYS A 369 -6.31 -2.53 6.73
N HIS A 370 -6.40 -1.63 7.70
CA HIS A 370 -7.23 -1.79 8.89
C HIS A 370 -8.72 -1.88 8.55
N LYS A 371 -9.22 -1.00 7.68
CA LYS A 371 -10.61 -1.05 7.18
C LYS A 371 -10.89 -2.37 6.45
N ASN A 372 -9.95 -2.82 5.62
CA ASN A 372 -10.09 -4.09 4.90
C ASN A 372 -10.16 -5.27 5.88
N TYR A 373 -9.30 -5.31 6.91
CA TYR A 373 -9.37 -6.37 7.91
C TYR A 373 -10.71 -6.40 8.66
N LYS A 374 -11.23 -5.25 9.06
CA LYS A 374 -12.55 -5.14 9.72
C LYS A 374 -13.70 -5.60 8.83
N LYS A 375 -13.60 -5.39 7.52
CA LYS A 375 -14.62 -5.83 6.54
C LYS A 375 -14.52 -7.32 6.24
N GLU A 376 -13.28 -7.84 6.15
CA GLU A 376 -13.00 -9.21 5.74
C GLU A 376 -13.19 -10.22 6.86
N PHE A 377 -12.86 -9.85 8.10
CA PHE A 377 -12.86 -10.76 9.25
C PHE A 377 -13.86 -10.30 10.32
N LYS A 378 -14.89 -11.12 10.56
CA LYS A 378 -15.89 -10.87 11.62
C LYS A 378 -15.25 -10.85 13.01
N ASP A 379 -14.25 -11.71 13.24
CA ASP A 379 -13.56 -11.87 14.52
C ASP A 379 -12.34 -10.92 14.67
N TYR A 380 -12.27 -9.85 13.86
CA TYR A 380 -11.17 -8.90 13.95
C TYR A 380 -11.18 -8.13 15.29
N PRO A 381 -10.05 -8.06 16.02
CA PRO A 381 -10.00 -7.38 17.31
C PRO A 381 -10.42 -5.91 17.24
N LYS A 382 -11.52 -5.57 17.92
CA LYS A 382 -12.14 -4.23 17.86
C LYS A 382 -11.27 -3.11 18.43
N GLY A 383 -10.43 -3.43 19.42
CA GLY A 383 -9.53 -2.47 20.08
C GLY A 383 -8.29 -2.06 19.28
N ARG A 384 -7.95 -2.79 18.20
CA ARG A 384 -6.77 -2.46 17.38
C ARG A 384 -6.94 -1.13 16.65
N LYS A 385 -5.85 -0.38 16.59
CA LYS A 385 -5.66 0.81 15.77
C LYS A 385 -4.96 0.47 14.45
N ALA A 386 -4.80 1.42 13.55
CA ALA A 386 -4.20 1.20 12.24
C ALA A 386 -2.68 1.08 12.31
N ILE A 387 -2.00 2.04 12.93
CA ILE A 387 -0.54 2.21 12.92
C ILE A 387 0.05 2.65 14.28
N LEU A 388 -0.56 3.58 15.02
CA LEU A 388 -0.02 4.02 16.31
C LEU A 388 -0.91 3.53 17.45
N PRO A 389 -0.34 2.87 18.48
CA PRO A 389 -1.11 2.48 19.64
C PRO A 389 -1.87 3.66 20.22
N PHE A 390 -3.14 3.45 20.56
CA PHE A 390 -4.02 4.44 21.21
C PHE A 390 -4.37 5.71 20.40
N ALA A 391 -3.70 5.98 19.28
CA ALA A 391 -3.95 7.15 18.44
C ALA A 391 -4.72 6.80 17.15
N ILE A 392 -4.05 6.18 16.17
CA ILE A 392 -4.55 6.01 14.78
C ILE A 392 -4.46 4.58 14.31
#